data_AF-A0A6V8PK76-F1
#
_entry.id   AF-A0A6V8PK76-F1
#
_cell.length_a   1.000
_cell.length_b   1.000
_cell.length_c   1.000
_cell.angle_alpha   90.00
_cell.angle_beta   90.00
_cell.angle_gamma   90.00
#
_symmetry.space_group_name_H-M   'P 1'
#
loop_
_entity.id
_entity.type
_entity.pdbx_description
1 polymer ?
#
loop_
_entity_poly.entity_id
_entity_poly.type
_entity_poly.pdbx_seq_one_letter_code
_entity_poly.pdbx_strand_id
1 'polypeptide(L)' 'PPTVVGVIDFSESQVTLRMMGKVVPSKQWGTAQELRRRIKKKFDQAGIEIPFPHRVVISPKKRE' A
#
# COMPACT_ATOMS: atom_id res chain seq x y z
N PRO A 1 19.52 2.80 7.19
CA PRO A 1 18.34 1.96 6.81
C PRO A 1 17.11 2.87 6.72
N PRO A 2 16.12 2.58 5.86
CA PRO A 2 14.87 3.33 5.86
C PRO A 2 14.11 3.10 7.17
N THR A 3 13.47 4.15 7.68
CA THR A 3 12.67 4.12 8.90
C THR A 3 11.19 4.12 8.53
N VAL A 4 10.43 3.19 9.10
CA VAL A 4 8.96 3.19 8.99
C VAL A 4 8.43 4.23 9.97
N VAL A 5 7.68 5.20 9.44
CA VAL A 5 7.05 6.26 10.25
C VAL A 5 5.78 5.73 10.89
N GLY A 6 5.05 4.86 10.17
CA GLY A 6 3.82 4.22 10.64
C GLY A 6 2.67 4.42 9.67
N VAL A 7 1.46 4.15 10.17
CA VAL A 7 0.20 4.41 9.46
C VAL A 7 -0.06 5.91 9.46
N ILE A 8 -0.35 6.47 8.30
CA ILE A 8 -0.65 7.90 8.13
C ILE A 8 -2.08 8.17 7.70
N ASP A 9 -2.79 7.15 7.21
CA ASP A 9 -4.17 7.27 6.77
C ASP A 9 -4.91 5.93 6.75
N PHE A 10 -6.20 5.97 7.01
CA PHE A 10 -7.16 4.88 6.85
C PHE A 10 -8.18 5.30 5.79
N SER A 11 -7.96 4.90 4.55
CA SER A 11 -8.88 5.22 3.46
C SER A 11 -9.96 4.13 3.32
N GLU A 12 -10.99 4.39 2.51
CA GLU A 12 -12.15 3.49 2.34
C GLU A 12 -11.80 2.01 2.07
N SER A 13 -10.72 1.77 1.32
CA SER A 13 -10.29 0.42 0.97
C SER A 13 -8.79 0.21 1.12
N GLN A 14 -8.08 1.00 1.95
CA GLN A 14 -6.64 0.83 2.14
C GLN A 14 -6.12 1.47 3.43
N VAL A 15 -4.96 0.99 3.89
CA VAL A 15 -4.19 1.61 4.96
C VAL A 15 -2.89 2.15 4.38
N THR A 16 -2.63 3.44 4.56
CA THR A 16 -1.43 4.07 4.01
C THR A 16 -0.30 4.05 5.04
N LEU A 17 0.81 3.38 4.70
CA LEU A 17 2.03 3.34 5.50
C LEU A 17 3.08 4.27 4.90
N ARG A 18 3.74 5.08 5.75
CA ARG A 18 4.84 5.94 5.35
C ARG A 18 6.18 5.39 5.82
N MET A 19 7.18 5.45 4.95
CA MET A 19 8.58 5.25 5.32
C MET A 19 9.46 6.37 4.74
N MET A 20 10.57 6.64 5.42
CA MET A 20 11.54 7.64 5.01
C MET A 20 12.93 7.03 4.99
N GLY A 21 13.73 7.34 3.97
CA GLY A 21 15.12 6.89 3.87
C GLY A 21 15.97 7.95 3.17
N LYS A 22 17.13 8.24 3.73
CA LYS A 22 18.15 9.07 3.07
C LYS A 22 18.95 8.21 2.09
N VAL A 23 19.21 8.76 0.92
CA VAL A 23 19.93 8.10 -0.18
C VAL A 23 20.87 9.09 -0.85
N VAL A 24 21.85 8.58 -1.57
CA VAL A 24 22.77 9.40 -2.38
C VAL A 24 21.96 10.14 -3.46
N PRO A 25 22.28 11.42 -3.76
CA PRO A 25 21.67 12.14 -4.87
C PRO A 25 21.68 11.33 -6.17
N SER A 26 20.64 11.49 -6.98
CA SER A 26 20.43 10.77 -8.26
C SER A 26 20.14 9.26 -8.15
N LYS A 27 20.28 8.65 -6.96
CA LYS A 27 19.90 7.24 -6.72
C LYS A 27 18.51 7.09 -6.10
N GLN A 28 17.74 8.17 -5.98
CA GLN A 28 16.46 8.14 -5.27
C GLN A 28 15.47 7.16 -5.90
N TRP A 29 15.27 7.25 -7.21
CA TRP A 29 14.31 6.42 -7.92
C TRP A 29 14.70 4.95 -7.93
N GLY A 30 15.95 4.63 -8.26
CA GLY A 30 16.44 3.25 -8.29
C GLY A 30 16.35 2.57 -6.93
N THR A 31 16.74 3.29 -5.86
CA THR A 31 16.64 2.78 -4.49
C THR A 31 15.18 2.58 -4.07
N ALA A 32 14.30 3.54 -4.39
CA ALA A 32 12.89 3.44 -4.05
C ALA A 32 12.17 2.31 -4.83
N GLN A 33 12.57 2.04 -6.08
CA GLN A 33 12.00 0.96 -6.88
C GLN A 33 12.40 -0.42 -6.34
N GLU A 34 13.68 -0.63 -6.04
CA GLU A 34 14.16 -1.88 -5.42
C GLU A 34 13.52 -2.10 -4.04
N LEU A 35 13.34 -1.03 -3.26
CA LEU A 35 12.66 -1.10 -1.96
C LEU A 35 11.20 -1.53 -2.11
N ARG A 36 10.45 -0.96 -3.06
CA ARG A 36 9.07 -1.38 -3.36
C ARG A 36 9.01 -2.85 -3.82
N ARG A 37 9.96 -3.30 -4.65
CA ARG A 37 10.05 -4.70 -5.08
C ARG A 37 10.21 -5.66 -3.90
N ARG A 38 11.11 -5.32 -2.95
CA ARG A 38 11.32 -6.12 -1.74
C ARG A 38 10.09 -6.16 -0.84
N ILE A 39 9.43 -5.01 -0.67
CA ILE A 39 8.19 -4.91 0.12
C ILE A 39 7.12 -5.80 -0.49
N LYS A 40 6.87 -5.68 -1.80
CA LYS A 40 5.88 -6.51 -2.49
C LYS A 40 6.16 -8.00 -2.31
N LYS A 41 7.40 -8.44 -2.59
CA LYS A 41 7.80 -9.85 -2.40
C LYS A 41 7.60 -10.33 -0.96
N LYS A 42 7.86 -9.49 0.04
CA LYS A 42 7.67 -9.83 1.45
C LYS A 42 6.20 -9.87 1.84
N PHE A 43 5.39 -8.96 1.31
CA PHE A 43 3.94 -8.93 1.54
C PHE A 43 3.29 -10.18 0.94
N ASP A 44 3.67 -10.55 -0.29
CA ASP A 44 3.19 -11.78 -0.94
C ASP A 44 3.56 -13.03 -0.12
N GLN A 45 4.78 -13.10 0.42
CA GLN A 45 5.22 -14.19 1.31
C GLN A 45 4.47 -14.24 2.64
N ALA A 46 4.02 -13.10 3.14
CA ALA A 46 3.26 -12.99 4.38
C ALA A 46 1.75 -13.14 4.18
N GLY A 47 1.27 -13.33 2.93
CA GLY A 47 -0.16 -13.39 2.61
C GLY A 47 -0.87 -12.04 2.72
N ILE A 48 -0.13 -10.93 2.67
CA ILE A 48 -0.70 -9.57 2.70
C ILE A 48 -1.03 -9.17 1.26
N GLU A 49 -2.31 -9.21 0.92
CA GLU A 49 -2.80 -8.81 -0.39
C GLU A 49 -2.88 -7.29 -0.54
N ILE A 50 -2.73 -6.81 -1.78
CA ILE A 50 -2.97 -5.40 -2.10
C ILE A 50 -4.48 -5.21 -2.19
N PRO A 51 -5.07 -4.30 -1.40
CA PRO A 51 -6.51 -4.20 -1.35
C PRO A 51 -7.07 -3.61 -2.64
N PHE A 52 -8.18 -4.16 -3.10
CA PHE A 52 -8.99 -3.61 -4.18
C PHE A 52 -10.20 -2.86 -3.60
N PRO A 53 -10.69 -1.80 -4.25
CA PRO A 53 -11.88 -1.11 -3.78
C PRO A 53 -13.11 -2.01 -3.94
N HIS A 54 -13.62 -2.53 -2.82
CA HIS A 54 -14.87 -3.28 -2.79
C HIS A 54 -16.05 -2.33 -2.69
N ARG A 55 -16.90 -2.30 -3.72
CA ARG A 55 -18.18 -1.57 -3.69
C ARG A 55 -19.32 -2.57 -3.60
N VAL A 56 -20.15 -2.44 -2.56
CA VAL A 56 -21.39 -3.21 -2.44
C VAL A 56 -22.50 -2.38 -3.07
N VAL A 57 -23.05 -2.84 -4.20
CA VAL A 57 -24.21 -2.22 -4.84
C VAL A 57 -25.46 -2.86 -4.25
N ILE A 58 -26.22 -2.07 -3.48
CA ILE A 58 -27.51 -2.50 -2.94
C ILE A 58 -28.59 -2.01 -3.90
N SER A 59 -29.16 -2.92 -4.69
CA SER A 59 -30.33 -2.61 -5.53
C SER A 59 -31.61 -2.73 -4.68
N PRO A 60 -32.40 -1.65 -4.54
CA PRO A 60 -33.68 -1.74 -3.84
C PRO A 60 -34.63 -2.65 -4.63
N LYS A 61 -35.16 -3.68 -3.97
CA LYS A 61 -36.15 -4.60 -4.55
C LYS A 61 -37.42 -3.80 -4.82
N LYS A 62 -37.81 -3.69 -6.10
CA LYS A 62 -39.07 -3.06 -6.50
C LYS A 62 -40.19 -3.84 -5.82
N ARG A 63 -40.95 -3.20 -4.93
CA ARG A 63 -42.19 -3.77 -4.40
C ARG A 63 -43.20 -3.76 -5.55
N GLU A 64 -43.64 -4.94 -5.94
CA GLU A 64 -44.87 -5.12 -6.72
C GLU A 64 -46.09 -4.64 -5.93
#